data_AF-A0A7S2GN39-F1
#
_entry.id   AF-A0A7S2GN39-F1
#
_cell.length_a   1.000
_cell.length_b   1.000
_cell.length_c   1.000
_cell.angle_alpha   90.00
_cell.angle_beta   90.00
_cell.angle_gamma   90.00
#
_symmetry.space_group_name_H-M   'P 1'
#
loop_
_entity.id
_entity.type
_entity.pdbx_description
1 polymer ?
#
loop_
_entity_poly.entity_id
_entity_poly.type
_entity_poly.pdbx_seq_one_letter_code
_entity_poly.pdbx_strand_id
1 'polypeptide(L)'
;KKNNTNCRIKKNMPYRKFEEYNINVTENIKKSFESIIDDLGEDTSREGIVKTPERAAKAMQFLTSGYEMDAAKILKGAMFKEDYDDMVIVKDIELYSLCEHHMLPFFGKA
;
A
#
# COMPACT_ATOMS: atom_id res chain seq x y z
N LYS A 1 -9.00 16.22 -29.87
CA LYS A 1 -7.60 15.75 -29.96
C LYS A 1 -7.48 14.52 -29.08
N LYS A 2 -7.21 13.36 -29.69
CA LYS A 2 -7.16 12.03 -29.07
C LYS A 2 -5.86 11.91 -28.28
N ASN A 3 -5.91 11.73 -26.96
CA ASN A 3 -4.78 11.18 -26.20
C ASN A 3 -5.20 9.83 -25.64
N ASN A 4 -4.68 8.83 -26.32
CA ASN A 4 -4.95 7.42 -26.24
C ASN A 4 -4.02 6.81 -25.19
N THR A 5 -4.40 6.78 -23.91
CA THR A 5 -3.73 5.91 -22.92
C THR A 5 -4.39 4.55 -22.98
N ASN A 6 -4.11 3.82 -24.06
CA ASN A 6 -4.50 2.44 -24.23
C ASN A 6 -3.55 1.58 -23.38
N CYS A 7 -3.69 1.62 -22.06
CA CYS A 7 -3.12 0.61 -21.19
C CYS A 7 -3.95 -0.66 -21.45
N ARG A 8 -3.43 -1.56 -22.29
CA ARG A 8 -4.03 -2.88 -22.50
C ARG A 8 -4.04 -3.62 -21.17
N ILE A 9 -5.16 -3.54 -20.45
CA ILE A 9 -5.44 -4.36 -19.28
C ILE A 9 -5.48 -5.80 -19.78
N LYS A 10 -4.40 -6.56 -19.52
CA LYS A 10 -4.46 -8.02 -19.60
C LYS A 10 -5.49 -8.46 -18.56
N LYS A 11 -6.67 -8.91 -19.02
CA LYS A 11 -7.85 -9.25 -18.22
C LYS A 11 -7.64 -10.37 -17.17
N ASN A 12 -6.44 -10.97 -17.08
CA ASN A 12 -6.15 -12.15 -16.26
C ASN A 12 -4.90 -11.94 -15.38
N MET A 13 -4.92 -10.98 -14.45
CA MET A 13 -4.07 -11.05 -13.25
C MET A 13 -4.96 -11.13 -12.02
N PRO A 14 -4.77 -12.14 -11.14
CA PRO A 14 -5.60 -12.31 -9.93
C PRO A 14 -5.38 -11.16 -8.93
N TYR A 15 -4.24 -10.47 -9.03
CA TYR A 15 -3.93 -9.26 -8.29
C TYR A 15 -4.14 -8.02 -9.17
N ARG A 16 -5.02 -7.12 -8.73
CA ARG A 16 -5.19 -5.79 -9.31
C ARG A 16 -4.61 -4.77 -8.35
N LYS A 17 -3.54 -4.08 -8.76
CA LYS A 17 -3.04 -2.90 -8.04
C LYS A 17 -4.00 -1.75 -8.31
N PHE A 18 -4.96 -1.53 -7.42
CA PHE A 18 -5.77 -0.32 -7.45
C PHE A 18 -5.03 0.73 -6.63
N GLU A 19 -4.50 1.77 -7.28
CA GLU A 19 -4.10 3.01 -6.62
C GLU A 19 -5.35 3.89 -6.39
N GLU A 20 -6.41 3.29 -5.85
CA GLU A 20 -7.62 4.01 -5.46
C GLU A 20 -7.47 4.37 -3.99
N TYR A 21 -6.98 5.58 -3.73
CA TYR A 21 -6.99 6.16 -2.39
C TYR A 21 -8.40 6.67 -2.10
N ASN A 22 -8.88 6.42 -0.89
CA ASN A 22 -10.15 7.01 -0.46
C ASN A 22 -9.92 8.51 -0.25
N ILE A 23 -10.56 9.34 -1.07
CA ILE A 23 -10.36 10.80 -1.05
C ILE A 23 -10.71 11.42 0.31
N ASN A 24 -11.77 10.94 0.95
CA ASN A 24 -12.21 11.44 2.25
C ASN A 24 -11.22 11.06 3.35
N VAL A 25 -10.74 9.81 3.34
CA VAL A 25 -9.69 9.35 4.26
C VAL A 25 -8.40 10.12 4.04
N THR A 26 -8.03 10.36 2.77
CA THR A 26 -6.83 11.12 2.40
C THR A 26 -6.89 12.53 2.96
N GLU A 27 -7.99 13.27 2.75
CA GLU A 27 -8.11 14.64 3.27
C GLU A 27 -8.14 14.69 4.80
N ASN A 28 -8.73 13.70 5.47
CA ASN A 28 -8.74 13.64 6.94
C ASN A 28 -7.33 13.38 7.50
N ILE A 29 -6.64 12.34 7.01
CA ILE A 29 -5.30 11.97 7.48
C ILE A 29 -4.27 13.05 7.11
N LYS A 30 -4.43 13.69 5.95
CA LYS A 30 -3.60 14.84 5.54
C LYS A 30 -3.63 15.96 6.58
N LYS A 31 -4.81 16.35 7.07
CA LYS A 31 -4.94 17.36 8.14
C LYS A 31 -4.25 16.92 9.43
N SER A 32 -4.35 15.64 9.78
CA SER A 32 -3.65 15.09 10.95
C SER A 32 -2.13 15.18 10.80
N PHE A 33 -1.58 14.80 9.63
CA PHE A 33 -0.13 14.92 9.39
C PHE A 33 0.35 16.36 9.30
N GLU A 34 -0.46 17.27 8.76
CA GLU A 34 -0.16 18.70 8.79
C GLU A 34 -0.03 19.22 10.23
N SER A 35 -0.98 18.84 11.10
CA SER A 35 -0.93 19.19 12.53
C SER A 35 0.29 18.57 13.22
N ILE A 36 0.58 17.29 12.97
CA ILE A 36 1.77 16.61 13.55
C ILE A 36 3.06 17.33 13.15
N ILE A 37 3.20 17.73 11.87
CA ILE A 37 4.42 18.40 11.39
C ILE A 37 4.57 19.78 12.04
N ASP A 38 3.48 20.53 12.15
CA ASP A 38 3.45 21.84 12.81
C ASP A 38 3.79 21.72 14.31
N ASP A 39 3.19 20.76 15.01
CA ASP A 39 3.43 20.47 16.43
C ASP A 39 4.89 20.05 16.71
N LEU A 40 5.58 19.48 15.71
CA LEU A 40 7.00 19.13 15.78
C LEU A 40 7.93 20.33 15.51
N GLY A 41 7.38 21.51 15.24
CA GLY A 41 8.12 22.76 15.02
C GLY A 41 8.64 22.98 13.60
N GLU A 42 8.12 22.24 12.61
CA GLU A 42 8.45 22.44 11.19
C GLU A 42 7.48 23.40 10.49
N ASP A 43 7.98 24.18 9.52
CA ASP A 43 7.16 25.07 8.69
C ASP A 43 6.48 24.27 7.56
N THR A 44 5.20 23.96 7.74
CA THR A 44 4.37 23.23 6.77
C THR A 44 4.23 23.94 5.42
N SER A 45 4.50 25.24 5.33
CA SER A 45 4.44 26.02 4.09
C SER A 45 5.73 25.95 3.26
N ARG A 46 6.81 25.41 3.82
CA ARG A 46 8.10 25.25 3.14
C ARG A 46 7.98 24.39 1.89
N GLU A 47 8.60 24.85 0.79
CA GLU A 47 8.53 24.21 -0.54
C GLU A 47 8.81 22.70 -0.51
N GLY A 48 9.78 22.24 0.30
CA GLY A 48 10.14 20.82 0.40
C GLY A 48 9.08 19.92 1.02
N ILE A 49 8.21 20.47 1.89
CA ILE A 49 7.25 19.68 2.68
C ILE A 49 5.79 20.10 2.55
N VAL A 50 5.48 21.12 1.73
CA VAL A 50 4.09 21.54 1.47
C VAL A 50 3.17 20.41 0.96
N LYS A 51 3.75 19.40 0.28
CA LYS A 51 3.03 18.18 -0.15
C LYS A 51 3.24 16.97 0.76
N THR A 52 4.05 17.08 1.82
CA THR A 52 4.31 15.97 2.75
C THR A 52 3.04 15.45 3.41
N PRO A 53 2.11 16.28 3.92
CA PRO A 53 0.90 15.76 4.56
C PRO A 53 0.06 14.87 3.63
N GLU A 54 -0.08 15.27 2.36
CA GLU A 54 -0.80 14.47 1.35
C GLU A 54 -0.06 13.17 1.03
N ARG A 55 1.27 13.24 0.86
CA ARG A 55 2.10 12.04 0.61
C ARG A 55 2.04 11.06 1.78
N ALA A 56 2.10 11.54 3.01
CA ALA A 56 2.03 10.74 4.23
C ALA A 56 0.66 10.05 4.36
N ALA A 57 -0.43 10.76 4.07
CA ALA A 57 -1.77 10.20 4.07
C ALA A 57 -1.96 9.06 3.06
N LYS A 58 -1.42 9.22 1.84
CA LYS A 58 -1.44 8.18 0.81
C LYS A 58 -0.54 7.00 1.19
N ALA A 59 0.65 7.27 1.74
CA ALA A 59 1.56 6.23 2.21
C ALA A 59 0.92 5.38 3.31
N MET A 60 0.24 6.01 4.28
CA MET A 60 -0.42 5.27 5.37
C MET A 60 -1.51 4.34 4.83
N GLN A 61 -2.37 4.83 3.94
CA GLN A 61 -3.39 3.99 3.28
C GLN A 61 -2.79 2.82 2.51
N PHE A 62 -1.66 3.04 1.81
CA PHE A 62 -0.96 1.97 1.11
C PHE A 62 -0.45 0.91 2.08
N LEU A 63 0.25 1.33 3.14
CA LEU A 63 0.83 0.43 4.15
C LEU A 63 -0.24 -0.37 4.90
N THR A 64 -1.44 0.16 5.04
CA THR A 64 -2.58 -0.50 5.71
C THR A 64 -3.60 -1.11 4.75
N SER A 65 -3.32 -1.14 3.43
CA SER A 65 -4.26 -1.66 2.42
C SER A 65 -4.59 -3.15 2.59
N GLY A 66 -3.75 -3.89 3.31
CA GLY A 66 -3.98 -5.31 3.64
C GLY A 66 -5.29 -5.58 4.39
N TYR A 67 -5.84 -4.60 5.13
CA TYR A 67 -7.11 -4.77 5.85
C TYR A 67 -8.32 -4.95 4.91
N GLU A 68 -8.24 -4.43 3.69
CA GLU A 68 -9.31 -4.54 2.69
C GLU A 68 -9.13 -5.76 1.76
N MET A 69 -8.05 -6.52 1.95
CA MET A 69 -7.74 -7.69 1.12
C MET A 69 -8.41 -8.96 1.63
N ASP A 70 -8.96 -9.75 0.70
CA ASP A 70 -9.50 -11.09 0.99
C ASP A 70 -8.46 -12.15 0.63
N ALA A 71 -7.79 -12.69 1.64
CA ALA A 71 -6.78 -13.74 1.48
C ALA A 71 -7.34 -15.01 0.83
N ALA A 72 -8.59 -15.40 1.14
CA ALA A 72 -9.20 -16.59 0.56
C ALA A 72 -9.44 -16.43 -0.94
N LYS A 73 -9.83 -15.23 -1.38
CA LYS A 73 -9.97 -14.90 -2.80
C LYS A 73 -8.62 -14.91 -3.52
N ILE A 74 -7.58 -14.38 -2.90
CA ILE A 74 -6.22 -14.38 -3.46
C ILE A 74 -5.72 -15.82 -3.63
N LEU A 75 -5.86 -16.65 -2.60
CA LEU A 75 -5.44 -18.05 -2.63
C LEU A 75 -6.17 -18.84 -3.72
N LYS A 76 -7.51 -18.73 -3.80
CA LYS A 76 -8.31 -19.42 -4.83
C LYS A 76 -7.92 -19.05 -6.26
N GLY A 77 -7.42 -17.83 -6.49
CA GLY A 77 -6.94 -17.39 -7.80
C GLY A 77 -5.60 -17.98 -8.23
N ALA A 78 -4.88 -18.63 -7.30
CA ALA A 78 -3.53 -19.16 -7.50
C ALA A 78 -3.42 -20.68 -7.20
N MET A 79 -4.55 -21.39 -7.11
CA MET A 79 -4.56 -22.85 -6.95
C MET A 79 -4.44 -23.54 -8.32
N PHE A 80 -3.51 -24.48 -8.42
CA PHE A 80 -3.30 -25.33 -9.59
C PHE A 80 -3.30 -26.79 -9.16
N LYS A 81 -3.78 -27.67 -10.03
CA LYS A 81 -3.71 -29.11 -9.80
C LYS A 81 -2.41 -29.62 -10.39
N GLU A 82 -1.53 -30.13 -9.54
CA GLU A 82 -0.26 -30.77 -9.93
C GLU A 82 -0.16 -32.10 -9.17
N ASP A 83 0.31 -33.16 -9.84
CA ASP A 83 0.60 -34.45 -9.21
C ASP A 83 2.06 -34.42 -8.69
N TYR A 84 2.31 -33.60 -7.65
CA TYR A 84 3.61 -33.42 -7.00
C TYR A 84 3.47 -33.57 -5.49
N ASP A 85 4.13 -34.59 -4.91
CA ASP A 85 3.95 -34.98 -3.50
C ASP A 85 5.16 -34.64 -2.60
N ASP A 86 6.18 -33.96 -3.14
CA ASP A 86 7.38 -33.57 -2.39
C ASP A 86 7.22 -32.18 -1.72
N MET A 87 8.04 -31.92 -0.70
CA MET A 87 8.04 -30.65 0.02
C MET A 87 8.52 -29.49 -0.85
N VAL A 88 7.64 -28.51 -1.06
CA VAL A 88 7.99 -27.22 -1.68
C VAL A 88 8.31 -26.20 -0.59
N ILE A 89 9.46 -25.55 -0.66
CA ILE A 89 9.83 -24.46 0.24
C ILE A 89 10.07 -23.19 -0.56
N VAL A 90 9.39 -22.11 -0.16
CA VAL A 90 9.67 -20.75 -0.59
C VAL A 90 10.30 -20.03 0.60
N LYS A 91 11.49 -19.46 0.41
CA LYS A 91 12.22 -18.70 1.44
C LYS A 91 12.59 -17.32 0.91
N ASP A 92 13.06 -16.48 1.81
CA ASP A 92 13.58 -15.14 1.50
C ASP A 92 12.51 -14.22 0.90
N ILE A 93 11.26 -14.36 1.33
CA ILE A 93 10.17 -13.46 0.92
C ILE A 93 10.33 -12.16 1.68
N GLU A 94 10.60 -11.06 0.97
CA GLU A 94 10.69 -9.74 1.57
C GLU A 94 9.37 -9.31 2.20
N LEU A 95 9.42 -8.94 3.48
CA LEU A 95 8.28 -8.46 4.24
C LEU A 95 8.54 -7.05 4.75
N TYR A 96 7.56 -6.17 4.54
CA TYR A 96 7.51 -4.82 5.10
C TYR A 96 6.18 -4.67 5.82
N SER A 97 6.21 -4.20 7.06
CA SER A 97 5.00 -3.98 7.86
C SER A 97 5.20 -2.80 8.83
N LEU A 98 4.15 -2.46 9.58
CA LEU A 98 4.15 -1.41 10.59
C LEU A 98 3.97 -2.03 11.98
N CYS A 99 4.78 -1.58 12.94
CA CYS A 99 4.60 -1.93 14.34
C CYS A 99 3.46 -1.09 14.93
N GLU A 100 2.39 -1.73 15.38
CA GLU A 100 1.20 -1.06 15.95
C GLU A 100 1.50 -0.21 17.21
N HIS A 101 2.55 -0.55 17.95
CA HIS A 101 2.92 0.18 19.17
C HIS A 101 3.52 1.56 18.90
N HIS A 102 4.19 1.73 17.77
CA HIS A 102 4.99 2.93 17.48
C HIS A 102 4.68 3.56 16.13
N MET A 103 3.90 2.87 15.29
CA MET A 103 3.69 3.22 13.88
C MET A 103 5.00 3.34 13.08
N LEU A 104 6.03 2.61 13.50
CA LEU A 104 7.32 2.53 12.82
C LEU A 104 7.42 1.27 11.96
N PRO A 105 8.05 1.34 10.79
CA PRO A 105 8.26 0.17 9.95
C PRO A 105 9.12 -0.90 10.64
N PHE A 106 8.77 -2.16 10.43
CA PHE A 106 9.70 -3.28 10.60
C PHE A 106 9.73 -4.09 9.30
N PHE A 107 10.89 -4.64 9.00
CA PHE A 107 11.13 -5.38 7.78
C PHE A 107 11.97 -6.62 8.05
N GLY A 108 11.80 -7.63 7.21
CA GLY A 108 12.47 -8.91 7.38
C GLY A 108 12.20 -9.84 6.22
N LYS A 109 12.42 -11.12 6.47
CA LYS A 109 12.20 -12.19 5.50
C LYS A 109 11.37 -13.31 6.12
N ALA A 110 10.47 -13.86 5.32
CA ALA A 110 9.71 -15.07 5.63
C ALA A 110 10.22 -16.29 4.85
#